data_AF-A0A846U891-F1
#
_entry.id   AF-A0A846U891-F1
#
_cell.length_a   1.000
_cell.length_b   1.000
_cell.length_c   1.000
_cell.angle_alpha   90.00
_cell.angle_beta   90.00
_cell.angle_gamma   90.00
#
_symmetry.space_group_name_H-M   'P 1'
#
loop_
_entity.id
_entity.type
_entity.pdbx_description
1 polymer ?
#
loop_
_entity_poly.entity_id
_entity_poly.type
_entity_poly.pdbx_seq_one_letter_code
_entity_poly.pdbx_strand_id
1 'polypeptide(L)'
;MFEPTIPFGEPELMRVSAFERYLHEPGGPRALGEVADSSLRGATLSPSLLADLSRFERAGQASEVLDVLAACVRHSQQVVIHLQMGEAVVPLTVFARERLVHCPISLDALLRERPTELRVMHVEPAVLRPPGDEELSLVADEQHYHSLGPVLWELALRGSRGTLLPEIAGPVAYRVAPGFAMGGLRAGGLLRAAVQRLQGDRSSLREMADWPGFDSSRAARLLNALYLQSGLIISRSHRNAIGESWFGALGR
;
A
#
# COMPACT_ATOMS: atom_id res chain seq x y z
N MET A 1 -39.94 -14.25 -9.26
CA MET A 1 -39.21 -13.34 -8.35
C MET A 1 -38.20 -14.21 -7.66
N PHE A 2 -36.92 -14.13 -8.04
CA PHE A 2 -35.88 -14.97 -7.41
C PHE A 2 -35.49 -14.31 -6.09
N GLU A 3 -35.66 -15.03 -4.99
CA GLU A 3 -35.12 -14.61 -3.70
C GLU A 3 -33.59 -14.56 -3.79
N PRO A 4 -32.93 -13.51 -3.26
CA PRO A 4 -31.48 -13.44 -3.26
C PRO A 4 -30.93 -14.57 -2.38
N THR A 5 -30.11 -15.45 -2.96
CA THR A 5 -29.37 -16.50 -2.23
C THR A 5 -28.16 -15.96 -1.46
N ILE A 6 -28.10 -14.65 -1.21
CA ILE A 6 -27.02 -14.03 -0.45
C ILE A 6 -27.34 -14.27 1.03
N PRO A 7 -26.44 -14.86 1.83
CA PRO A 7 -26.64 -14.96 3.26
C PRO A 7 -26.86 -13.55 3.84
N PHE A 8 -27.87 -13.43 4.70
CA PHE A 8 -28.23 -12.19 5.38
C PHE A 8 -26.97 -11.60 6.06
N GLY A 9 -26.54 -10.41 5.64
CA GLY A 9 -25.46 -9.66 6.29
C GLY A 9 -24.17 -9.48 5.48
N GLU A 10 -24.02 -10.06 4.29
CA GLU A 10 -22.90 -9.72 3.39
C GLU A 10 -23.27 -8.55 2.47
N PRO A 11 -22.37 -7.56 2.27
CA PRO A 11 -22.62 -6.47 1.33
C PRO A 11 -22.76 -7.02 -0.10
N GLU A 12 -23.73 -6.50 -0.86
CA GLU A 12 -23.87 -6.86 -2.27
C GLU A 12 -22.73 -6.22 -3.08
N LEU A 13 -21.63 -6.96 -3.23
CA LEU A 13 -20.48 -6.51 -4.01
C LEU A 13 -20.78 -6.59 -5.51
N MET A 14 -20.35 -5.57 -6.26
CA MET A 14 -20.48 -5.56 -7.70
C MET A 14 -19.62 -6.66 -8.33
N ARG A 15 -20.14 -7.35 -9.35
CA ARG A 15 -19.35 -8.29 -10.14
C ARG A 15 -18.31 -7.55 -10.99
N VAL A 16 -17.14 -8.17 -11.17
CA VAL A 16 -16.06 -7.66 -12.03
C VAL A 16 -16.57 -7.30 -13.42
N SER A 17 -17.33 -8.16 -14.07
CA SER A 17 -17.88 -7.92 -15.41
C SER A 17 -18.90 -6.77 -15.49
N ALA A 18 -19.60 -6.48 -14.39
CA ALA A 18 -20.48 -5.31 -14.30
C ALA A 18 -19.66 -4.04 -14.10
N PHE A 19 -18.65 -4.10 -13.23
CA PHE A 19 -17.76 -2.97 -12.95
C PHE A 19 -16.91 -2.58 -14.17
N GLU A 20 -16.38 -3.56 -14.91
CA GLU A 20 -15.67 -3.29 -16.17
C GLU A 20 -16.58 -2.57 -17.18
N ARG A 21 -17.85 -2.95 -17.26
CA ARG A 21 -18.81 -2.28 -18.14
C ARG A 21 -19.02 -0.83 -17.71
N TYR A 22 -19.27 -0.61 -16.42
CA TYR A 22 -19.40 0.72 -15.82
C TYR A 22 -18.17 1.62 -16.09
N LEU A 23 -16.95 1.06 -16.02
CA LEU A 23 -15.73 1.81 -16.31
C LEU A 23 -15.65 2.31 -17.76
N HIS A 24 -16.24 1.60 -18.72
CA HIS A 24 -16.19 1.92 -20.15
C HIS A 24 -17.48 2.53 -20.69
N GLU A 25 -18.50 2.75 -19.85
CA GLU A 25 -19.73 3.42 -20.27
C GLU A 25 -19.44 4.89 -20.66
N PRO A 26 -20.15 5.44 -21.67
CA PRO A 26 -20.03 6.84 -22.03
C PRO A 26 -20.36 7.74 -20.82
N GLY A 27 -19.39 8.56 -20.39
CA GLY A 27 -19.50 9.37 -19.16
C GLY A 27 -19.10 8.62 -17.87
N GLY A 28 -18.65 7.37 -17.97
CA GLY A 28 -18.09 6.60 -16.87
C GLY A 28 -16.69 7.05 -16.45
N PRO A 29 -16.13 6.48 -15.38
CA PRO A 29 -14.90 6.97 -14.74
C PRO A 29 -13.68 7.08 -15.66
N ARG A 30 -13.52 6.17 -16.65
CA ARG A 30 -12.40 6.24 -17.61
C ARG A 30 -12.63 7.30 -18.70
N ALA A 31 -13.87 7.52 -19.12
CA ALA A 31 -14.20 8.55 -20.11
C ALA A 31 -14.01 9.96 -19.54
N LEU A 32 -14.26 10.16 -18.24
CA LEU A 32 -14.01 11.41 -17.52
C LEU A 32 -12.53 11.72 -17.31
N GLY A 33 -11.65 10.71 -17.43
CA GLY A 33 -10.19 10.87 -17.35
C GLY A 33 -9.55 11.49 -18.58
N GLU A 34 -10.21 11.47 -19.75
CA GLU A 34 -9.70 12.05 -21.00
C GLU A 34 -10.29 13.44 -21.32
N VAL A 35 -11.45 13.80 -20.78
CA VAL A 35 -12.15 15.06 -21.08
C VAL A 35 -12.39 15.86 -19.80
N ALA A 36 -11.36 16.58 -19.36
CA ALA A 36 -11.49 17.51 -18.24
C ALA A 36 -12.25 18.78 -18.65
N ASP A 37 -13.59 18.81 -18.43
CA ASP A 37 -14.38 20.04 -18.56
C ASP A 37 -14.97 20.54 -17.21
N SER A 38 -14.36 21.65 -16.80
CA SER A 38 -14.63 22.71 -15.81
C SER A 38 -15.66 22.66 -14.64
N SER A 39 -16.77 21.91 -14.62
CA SER A 39 -17.94 22.41 -13.83
C SER A 39 -18.44 21.63 -12.60
N LEU A 40 -17.83 20.49 -12.22
CA LEU A 40 -18.19 19.71 -11.00
C LEU A 40 -16.96 19.33 -10.15
N ARG A 41 -15.97 20.23 -10.09
CA ARG A 41 -14.66 19.99 -9.47
C ARG A 41 -14.73 19.79 -7.94
N GLY A 42 -14.50 18.56 -7.49
CA GLY A 42 -14.10 18.25 -6.12
C GLY A 42 -14.24 16.75 -5.86
N ALA A 43 -13.23 15.90 -5.92
CA ALA A 43 -11.80 16.08 -6.03
C ALA A 43 -11.30 15.31 -7.24
N THR A 44 -10.29 15.81 -7.94
CA THR A 44 -9.47 14.95 -8.81
C THR A 44 -8.32 14.41 -7.97
N LEU A 45 -7.80 13.22 -8.31
CA LEU A 45 -6.59 12.72 -7.66
C LEU A 45 -5.47 13.77 -7.78
N SER A 46 -4.64 13.92 -6.73
CA SER A 46 -3.56 14.91 -6.77
C SER A 46 -2.57 14.59 -7.90
N PRO A 47 -1.96 15.61 -8.55
CA PRO A 47 -0.97 15.37 -9.61
C PRO A 47 0.19 14.48 -9.20
N SER A 48 0.63 14.57 -7.93
CA SER A 48 1.69 13.74 -7.38
C SER A 48 1.29 12.27 -7.24
N LEU A 49 0.03 12.00 -6.84
CA LEU A 49 -0.48 10.64 -6.78
C LEU A 49 -0.66 10.06 -8.19
N LEU A 50 -1.20 10.83 -9.14
CA LEU A 50 -1.33 10.41 -10.54
C LEU A 50 0.04 10.12 -11.19
N ALA A 51 1.07 10.92 -10.87
CA ALA A 51 2.42 10.67 -11.33
C ALA A 51 2.98 9.34 -10.80
N ASP A 52 2.73 9.00 -9.54
CA ASP A 52 3.12 7.70 -8.96
C ASP A 52 2.34 6.53 -9.59
N LEU A 53 1.01 6.66 -9.73
CA LEU A 53 0.17 5.62 -10.34
C LEU A 53 0.55 5.34 -11.80
N SER A 54 0.74 6.38 -12.60
CA SER A 54 1.13 6.25 -14.00
C SER A 54 2.54 5.66 -14.17
N ARG A 55 3.40 5.76 -13.15
CA ARG A 55 4.72 5.13 -13.16
C ARG A 55 4.61 3.60 -13.01
N PHE A 56 3.65 3.12 -12.21
CA PHE A 56 3.40 1.69 -12.07
C PHE A 56 2.86 1.08 -13.36
N GLU A 57 1.91 1.75 -14.01
CA GLU A 57 1.34 1.31 -15.30
C GLU A 57 2.39 1.23 -16.41
N ARG A 58 3.27 2.25 -16.51
CA ARG A 58 4.35 2.28 -17.51
C ARG A 58 5.40 1.19 -17.34
N ALA A 59 5.53 0.61 -16.14
CA ALA A 59 6.42 -0.52 -15.90
C ALA A 59 5.86 -1.86 -16.46
N GLY A 60 4.68 -1.85 -17.09
CA GLY A 60 4.05 -3.04 -17.67
C GLY A 60 3.50 -4.01 -16.61
N GLN A 61 3.48 -3.60 -15.35
CA GLN A 61 2.89 -4.33 -14.24
C GLN A 61 1.55 -3.67 -13.90
N ALA A 62 0.49 -4.47 -13.75
CA ALA A 62 -0.74 -3.95 -13.15
C ALA A 62 -0.38 -3.36 -11.77
N SER A 63 -0.84 -2.14 -11.48
CA SER A 63 -0.55 -1.47 -10.21
C SER A 63 -0.84 -2.41 -9.05
N GLU A 64 0.20 -2.82 -8.34
CA GLU A 64 0.04 -3.69 -7.20
C GLU A 64 -0.67 -2.94 -6.08
N VAL A 65 -1.51 -3.61 -5.31
CA VAL A 65 -2.27 -2.96 -4.22
C VAL A 65 -1.35 -2.21 -3.26
N LEU A 66 -0.17 -2.80 -2.96
CA LEU A 66 0.80 -2.19 -2.07
C LEU A 66 1.40 -0.90 -2.63
N ASP A 67 1.59 -0.81 -3.95
CA ASP A 67 2.16 0.36 -4.62
C ASP A 67 1.20 1.55 -4.55
N VAL A 68 -0.08 1.30 -4.81
CA VAL A 68 -1.15 2.30 -4.67
C VAL A 68 -1.23 2.76 -3.21
N LEU A 69 -1.31 1.83 -2.26
CA LEU A 69 -1.37 2.17 -0.83
C LEU A 69 -0.14 2.95 -0.35
N ALA A 70 1.06 2.57 -0.80
CA ALA A 70 2.30 3.28 -0.48
C ALA A 70 2.28 4.72 -1.00
N ALA A 71 1.77 4.93 -2.22
CA ALA A 71 1.59 6.26 -2.79
C ALA A 71 0.56 7.08 -2.00
N CYS A 72 -0.59 6.48 -1.64
CA CYS A 72 -1.62 7.15 -0.84
C CYS A 72 -1.11 7.59 0.53
N VAL A 73 -0.37 6.73 1.23
CA VAL A 73 0.24 7.06 2.53
C VAL A 73 1.25 8.21 2.39
N ARG A 74 2.11 8.14 1.37
CA ARG A 74 3.14 9.16 1.12
C ARG A 74 2.56 10.53 0.80
N HIS A 75 1.52 10.57 -0.03
CA HIS A 75 0.87 11.81 -0.44
C HIS A 75 -0.27 12.22 0.49
N SER A 76 -0.49 11.48 1.58
CA SER A 76 -1.57 11.72 2.55
C SER A 76 -2.94 11.90 1.87
N GLN A 77 -3.20 11.13 0.81
CA GLN A 77 -4.43 11.24 0.02
C GLN A 77 -5.50 10.27 0.51
N GLN A 78 -6.75 10.71 0.44
CA GLN A 78 -7.91 9.86 0.69
C GLN A 78 -8.46 9.37 -0.65
N VAL A 79 -8.50 8.05 -0.83
CA VAL A 79 -8.92 7.42 -2.09
C VAL A 79 -9.79 6.21 -1.81
N VAL A 80 -10.58 5.80 -2.79
CA VAL A 80 -11.14 4.45 -2.86
C VAL A 80 -10.41 3.65 -3.93
N ILE A 81 -9.97 2.46 -3.55
CA ILE A 81 -9.27 1.51 -4.40
C ILE A 81 -10.26 0.39 -4.69
N HIS A 82 -10.64 0.23 -5.96
CA HIS A 82 -11.50 -0.86 -6.39
C HIS A 82 -10.64 -2.10 -6.64
N LEU A 83 -10.76 -3.07 -5.74
CA LEU A 83 -9.98 -4.30 -5.75
C LEU A 83 -10.80 -5.45 -6.36
N GLN A 84 -10.25 -6.11 -7.36
CA GLN A 84 -10.76 -7.40 -7.79
C GLN A 84 -10.40 -8.47 -6.76
N MET A 85 -11.41 -9.19 -6.27
CA MET A 85 -11.28 -10.37 -5.42
C MET A 85 -12.16 -11.49 -6.01
N GLY A 86 -11.54 -12.38 -6.78
CA GLY A 86 -12.26 -13.36 -7.59
C GLY A 86 -13.17 -12.68 -8.63
N GLU A 87 -14.47 -12.95 -8.54
CA GLU A 87 -15.51 -12.39 -9.42
C GLU A 87 -16.15 -11.10 -8.87
N ALA A 88 -15.78 -10.68 -7.67
CA ALA A 88 -16.34 -9.50 -6.99
C ALA A 88 -15.35 -8.33 -6.98
N VAL A 89 -15.89 -7.12 -6.89
CA VAL A 89 -15.14 -5.87 -6.69
C VAL A 89 -15.35 -5.39 -5.26
N VAL A 90 -14.27 -5.27 -4.52
CA VAL A 90 -14.26 -4.75 -3.14
C VAL A 90 -13.72 -3.32 -3.15
N PRO A 91 -14.52 -2.31 -2.79
CA PRO A 91 -14.02 -0.96 -2.58
C PRO A 91 -13.28 -0.89 -1.23
N LEU A 92 -11.99 -0.57 -1.28
CA LEU A 92 -11.17 -0.30 -0.10
C LEU A 92 -10.89 1.21 -0.04
N THR A 93 -11.59 1.91 0.85
CA THR A 93 -11.35 3.34 1.06
C THR A 93 -10.22 3.54 2.06
N VAL A 94 -9.27 4.40 1.72
CA VAL A 94 -8.05 4.64 2.50
C VAL A 94 -8.08 6.06 3.02
N PHE A 95 -7.95 6.20 4.35
CA PHE A 95 -7.86 7.46 5.06
C PHE A 95 -6.43 7.60 5.59
N ALA A 96 -5.52 8.02 4.72
CA ALA A 96 -4.08 7.98 4.98
C ALA A 96 -3.65 8.82 6.20
N ARG A 97 -4.27 9.99 6.41
CA ARG A 97 -3.96 10.90 7.52
C ARG A 97 -4.41 10.33 8.85
N GLU A 98 -5.62 9.78 8.86
CA GLU A 98 -6.28 9.19 10.02
C GLU A 98 -5.75 7.78 10.33
N ARG A 99 -4.93 7.21 9.42
CA ARG A 99 -4.40 5.84 9.49
C ARG A 99 -5.54 4.82 9.60
N LEU A 100 -6.61 5.04 8.86
CA LEU A 100 -7.77 4.16 8.77
C LEU A 100 -7.98 3.64 7.34
N VAL A 101 -8.69 2.54 7.26
CA VAL A 101 -9.33 2.06 6.04
C VAL A 101 -10.79 1.77 6.32
N HIS A 102 -11.63 1.90 5.31
CA HIS A 102 -12.99 1.37 5.33
C HIS A 102 -13.08 0.22 4.32
N CYS A 103 -13.63 -0.92 4.74
CA CYS A 103 -13.88 -2.07 3.88
C CYS A 103 -15.27 -2.65 4.19
N PRO A 104 -16.15 -2.82 3.18
CA PRO A 104 -17.50 -3.32 3.42
C PRO A 104 -17.53 -4.79 3.83
N ILE A 105 -16.44 -5.54 3.60
CA ILE A 105 -16.27 -6.91 4.06
C ILE A 105 -15.23 -6.98 5.17
N SER A 106 -15.24 -8.07 5.94
CA SER A 106 -14.19 -8.31 6.94
C SER A 106 -12.79 -8.28 6.32
N LEU A 107 -11.86 -7.53 6.91
CA LEU A 107 -10.46 -7.54 6.48
C LEU A 107 -9.82 -8.92 6.56
N ASP A 108 -10.26 -9.77 7.48
CA ASP A 108 -9.79 -11.15 7.52
C ASP A 108 -10.23 -11.90 6.24
N ALA A 109 -11.44 -11.69 5.73
CA ALA A 109 -11.85 -12.28 4.45
C ALA A 109 -11.01 -11.73 3.28
N LEU A 110 -10.77 -10.42 3.25
CA LEU A 110 -9.96 -9.77 2.21
C LEU A 110 -8.48 -10.24 2.22
N LEU A 111 -7.87 -10.40 3.39
CA LEU A 111 -6.43 -10.63 3.54
C LEU A 111 -6.04 -12.10 3.78
N ARG A 112 -6.95 -12.96 4.25
CA ARG A 112 -6.62 -14.34 4.66
C ARG A 112 -6.51 -15.28 3.48
N GLU A 113 -7.44 -15.22 2.54
CA GLU A 113 -7.58 -16.18 1.44
C GLU A 113 -6.41 -16.05 0.46
N ARG A 114 -6.26 -14.91 -0.25
CA ARG A 114 -5.26 -14.77 -1.33
C ARG A 114 -4.81 -13.31 -1.58
N PRO A 115 -3.99 -12.71 -0.70
CA PRO A 115 -3.54 -11.32 -0.85
C PRO A 115 -2.69 -11.06 -2.11
N THR A 116 -2.10 -12.10 -2.70
CA THR A 116 -1.39 -12.02 -3.98
C THR A 116 -2.32 -11.92 -5.20
N GLU A 117 -3.59 -12.26 -5.06
CA GLU A 117 -4.58 -12.26 -6.15
C GLU A 117 -5.41 -10.98 -6.21
N LEU A 118 -5.30 -10.12 -5.20
CA LEU A 118 -5.94 -8.81 -5.21
C LEU A 118 -5.33 -7.96 -6.33
N ARG A 119 -6.17 -7.53 -7.27
CA ARG A 119 -5.78 -6.65 -8.37
C ARG A 119 -6.47 -5.31 -8.26
N VAL A 120 -5.73 -4.24 -8.47
CA VAL A 120 -6.32 -2.91 -8.57
C VAL A 120 -7.00 -2.77 -9.93
N MET A 121 -8.31 -2.53 -9.92
CA MET A 121 -9.09 -2.26 -11.14
C MET A 121 -9.19 -0.77 -11.44
N HIS A 122 -9.40 0.03 -10.39
CA HIS A 122 -9.57 1.47 -10.50
C HIS A 122 -9.23 2.17 -9.18
N VAL A 123 -8.80 3.43 -9.26
CA VAL A 123 -8.53 4.30 -8.11
C VAL A 123 -9.19 5.64 -8.38
N GLU A 124 -9.95 6.12 -7.42
CA GLU A 124 -10.62 7.41 -7.49
C GLU A 124 -10.60 8.09 -6.11
N PRO A 125 -10.83 9.41 -6.02
CA PRO A 125 -10.88 10.10 -4.74
C PRO A 125 -12.03 9.58 -3.87
N ALA A 126 -11.78 9.53 -2.56
CA ALA A 126 -12.79 9.09 -1.61
C ALA A 126 -13.91 10.13 -1.46
N VAL A 127 -15.16 9.70 -1.63
CA VAL A 127 -16.35 10.46 -1.21
C VAL A 127 -16.67 10.20 0.26
N LEU A 128 -16.47 8.95 0.71
CA LEU A 128 -16.66 8.56 2.10
C LEU A 128 -15.72 9.35 3.02
N ARG A 129 -16.19 9.71 4.22
CA ARG A 129 -15.45 10.42 5.26
C ARG A 129 -14.99 9.49 6.39
N PRO A 130 -13.90 9.81 7.11
CA PRO A 130 -13.50 9.05 8.28
C PRO A 130 -14.44 9.31 9.47
N PRO A 131 -14.43 8.44 10.51
CA PRO A 131 -15.18 8.68 11.73
C PRO A 131 -14.72 9.98 12.41
N GLY A 132 -15.67 10.78 12.88
CA GLY A 132 -15.40 12.09 13.51
C GLY A 132 -15.34 13.28 12.55
N ASP A 133 -15.60 13.07 11.26
CA ASP A 133 -15.79 14.16 10.29
C ASP A 133 -17.11 14.92 10.56
N GLU A 134 -17.16 16.20 10.18
CA GLU A 134 -18.35 17.05 10.36
C GLU A 134 -19.51 16.61 9.45
N GLU A 135 -19.19 16.05 8.27
CA GLU A 135 -20.17 15.61 7.28
C GLU A 135 -20.63 14.16 7.56
N LEU A 136 -21.35 13.98 8.68
CA LEU A 136 -21.77 12.68 9.20
C LEU A 136 -22.54 11.80 8.19
N SER A 137 -23.25 12.39 7.23
CA SER A 137 -23.96 11.65 6.17
C SER A 137 -23.04 10.88 5.22
N LEU A 138 -21.76 11.26 5.17
CA LEU A 138 -20.74 10.59 4.38
C LEU A 138 -19.84 9.67 5.23
N VAL A 139 -20.12 9.53 6.53
CA VAL A 139 -19.45 8.57 7.41
C VAL A 139 -20.24 7.26 7.38
N ALA A 140 -19.58 6.16 7.05
CA ALA A 140 -20.19 4.84 7.02
C ALA A 140 -20.35 4.26 8.45
N ASP A 141 -20.86 3.04 8.53
CA ASP A 141 -20.93 2.29 9.77
C ASP A 141 -19.52 2.03 10.35
N GLU A 142 -19.35 2.34 11.63
CA GLU A 142 -18.09 2.23 12.37
C GLU A 142 -17.47 0.83 12.30
N GLN A 143 -18.29 -0.22 12.21
CA GLN A 143 -17.80 -1.61 12.16
C GLN A 143 -16.95 -1.94 10.93
N HIS A 144 -17.07 -1.16 9.86
CA HIS A 144 -16.32 -1.31 8.61
C HIS A 144 -15.02 -0.51 8.59
N TYR A 145 -14.76 0.31 9.61
CA TYR A 145 -13.52 1.05 9.76
C TYR A 145 -12.49 0.24 10.54
N HIS A 146 -11.26 0.23 10.02
CA HIS A 146 -10.16 -0.54 10.59
C HIS A 146 -8.85 0.25 10.54
N SER A 147 -7.90 -0.11 11.39
CA SER A 147 -6.57 0.48 11.34
C SER A 147 -5.84 0.11 10.04
N LEU A 148 -5.26 1.11 9.38
CA LEU A 148 -4.50 0.95 8.14
C LEU A 148 -3.18 0.18 8.36
N GLY A 149 -2.58 0.31 9.55
CA GLY A 149 -1.29 -0.30 9.89
C GLY A 149 -1.24 -1.82 9.63
N PRO A 150 -2.13 -2.63 10.25
CA PRO A 150 -2.20 -4.07 10.02
C PRO A 150 -2.43 -4.46 8.55
N VAL A 151 -3.23 -3.69 7.80
CA VAL A 151 -3.48 -3.94 6.36
C VAL A 151 -2.21 -3.75 5.54
N LEU A 152 -1.50 -2.63 5.73
CA LEU A 152 -0.23 -2.38 5.07
C LEU A 152 0.81 -3.46 5.41
N TRP A 153 0.82 -3.90 6.68
CA TRP A 153 1.73 -4.93 7.15
C TRP A 153 1.46 -6.29 6.49
N GLU A 154 0.22 -6.76 6.48
CA GLU A 154 -0.15 -8.02 5.83
C GLU A 154 0.10 -7.98 4.32
N LEU A 155 -0.27 -6.90 3.63
CA LEU A 155 -0.05 -6.76 2.19
C LEU A 155 1.44 -6.67 1.85
N ALA A 156 2.26 -6.00 2.67
CA ALA A 156 3.70 -5.95 2.46
C ALA A 156 4.36 -7.32 2.63
N LEU A 157 3.92 -8.12 3.61
CA LEU A 157 4.51 -9.43 3.87
C LEU A 157 3.99 -10.52 2.93
N ARG A 158 2.70 -10.50 2.58
CA ARG A 158 2.01 -11.60 1.89
C ARG A 158 1.44 -11.23 0.52
N GLY A 159 1.43 -9.96 0.14
CA GLY A 159 0.93 -9.50 -1.16
C GLY A 159 1.81 -9.93 -2.34
N SER A 160 1.46 -9.51 -3.56
CA SER A 160 2.21 -9.87 -4.77
C SER A 160 3.63 -9.30 -4.79
N ARG A 161 3.83 -8.12 -4.18
CA ARG A 161 5.10 -7.39 -4.25
C ARG A 161 6.24 -8.15 -3.58
N GLY A 162 7.16 -8.65 -4.41
CA GLY A 162 8.38 -9.33 -3.96
C GLY A 162 9.64 -8.47 -3.91
N THR A 163 9.56 -7.20 -4.32
CA THR A 163 10.71 -6.29 -4.46
C THR A 163 10.54 -5.04 -3.59
N LEU A 164 11.62 -4.27 -3.39
CA LEU A 164 11.54 -3.03 -2.63
C LEU A 164 10.63 -2.01 -3.30
N LEU A 165 9.92 -1.23 -2.49
CA LEU A 165 9.27 -0.02 -2.93
C LEU A 165 10.33 0.93 -3.52
N PRO A 166 10.05 1.64 -4.65
CA PRO A 166 11.05 2.43 -5.36
C PRO A 166 11.75 3.48 -4.50
N GLU A 167 11.09 3.96 -3.44
CA GLU A 167 11.55 5.02 -2.56
C GLU A 167 12.64 4.54 -1.63
N ILE A 168 12.59 3.27 -1.25
CA ILE A 168 13.55 2.66 -0.33
C ILE A 168 14.60 1.83 -1.07
N ALA A 169 14.44 1.61 -2.36
CA ALA A 169 15.39 0.89 -3.20
C ALA A 169 16.73 1.63 -3.38
N GLY A 170 17.72 0.88 -3.86
CA GLY A 170 19.07 1.37 -4.18
C GLY A 170 20.16 0.93 -3.19
N PRO A 171 21.39 1.49 -3.30
CA PRO A 171 22.50 1.17 -2.40
C PRO A 171 22.28 1.85 -1.04
N VAL A 172 21.56 1.14 -0.16
CA VAL A 172 21.06 1.64 1.11
C VAL A 172 21.33 0.62 2.22
N ALA A 173 21.67 1.11 3.40
CA ALA A 173 21.61 0.35 4.64
C ALA A 173 20.37 0.74 5.44
N TYR A 174 19.68 -0.26 5.99
CA TYR A 174 18.43 -0.12 6.71
C TYR A 174 18.63 -0.42 8.19
N ARG A 175 17.95 0.33 9.06
CA ARG A 175 17.81 0.01 10.49
C ARG A 175 16.39 0.33 10.95
N VAL A 176 15.93 -0.31 12.00
CA VAL A 176 14.64 0.01 12.59
C VAL A 176 14.75 1.30 13.43
N ALA A 177 13.72 2.14 13.35
CA ALA A 177 13.66 3.37 14.12
C ALA A 177 13.61 3.09 15.64
N PRO A 178 14.32 3.87 16.47
CA PRO A 178 14.19 3.77 17.92
C PRO A 178 12.73 3.95 18.34
N GLY A 179 12.22 3.07 19.20
CA GLY A 179 10.83 3.13 19.66
C GLY A 179 9.79 2.52 18.71
N PHE A 180 10.19 1.96 17.56
CA PHE A 180 9.26 1.17 16.74
C PHE A 180 8.75 -0.04 17.54
N ALA A 181 7.43 -0.08 17.75
CA ALA A 181 6.75 -1.16 18.43
C ALA A 181 5.93 -1.97 17.42
N MET A 182 6.10 -3.29 17.43
CA MET A 182 5.25 -4.22 16.64
C MET A 182 3.89 -4.50 17.28
N GLY A 183 3.46 -3.70 18.27
CA GLY A 183 2.18 -3.87 18.92
C GLY A 183 1.03 -3.82 17.91
N GLY A 184 0.16 -4.84 17.93
CA GLY A 184 -0.95 -4.96 16.98
C GLY A 184 -0.60 -5.53 15.59
N LEU A 185 0.68 -5.76 15.29
CA LEU A 185 1.12 -6.36 14.03
C LEU A 185 1.35 -7.86 14.17
N ARG A 186 0.80 -8.65 13.24
CA ARG A 186 0.99 -10.11 13.19
C ARG A 186 2.42 -10.40 12.71
N ALA A 187 3.30 -10.79 13.62
CA ALA A 187 4.69 -11.14 13.31
C ALA A 187 5.09 -12.46 13.97
N GLY A 188 5.44 -13.46 13.14
CA GLY A 188 6.01 -14.73 13.60
C GLY A 188 7.43 -14.57 14.15
N GLY A 189 7.92 -15.57 14.89
CA GLY A 189 9.21 -15.50 15.61
C GLY A 189 10.40 -15.10 14.74
N LEU A 190 10.46 -15.59 13.50
CA LEU A 190 11.50 -15.24 12.54
C LEU A 190 11.52 -13.74 12.19
N LEU A 191 10.35 -13.16 11.90
CA LEU A 191 10.24 -11.73 11.58
C LEU A 191 10.61 -10.89 12.80
N ARG A 192 10.21 -11.34 14.01
CA ARG A 192 10.57 -10.63 15.25
C ARG A 192 12.08 -10.60 15.48
N ALA A 193 12.76 -11.73 15.27
CA ALA A 193 14.21 -11.81 15.39
C ALA A 193 14.92 -10.89 14.36
N ALA A 194 14.43 -10.84 13.12
CA ALA A 194 14.95 -9.93 12.10
C ALA A 194 14.76 -8.45 12.46
N VAL A 195 13.59 -8.07 12.97
CA VAL A 195 13.32 -6.70 13.45
C VAL A 195 14.21 -6.35 14.64
N GLN A 196 14.38 -7.25 15.61
CA GLN A 196 15.30 -7.05 16.75
C GLN A 196 16.74 -6.86 16.29
N ARG A 197 17.20 -7.64 15.31
CA ARG A 197 18.53 -7.46 14.73
C ARG A 197 18.69 -6.08 14.09
N LEU A 198 17.70 -5.63 13.31
CA LEU A 198 17.69 -4.30 12.69
C LEU A 198 17.55 -3.13 13.70
N GLN A 199 17.08 -3.40 14.92
CA GLN A 199 17.08 -2.40 16.00
C GLN A 199 18.49 -2.18 16.56
N GLY A 200 19.31 -3.23 16.59
CA GLY A 200 20.71 -3.15 17.04
C GLY A 200 21.64 -2.59 15.98
N ASP A 201 21.59 -3.14 14.76
CA ASP A 201 22.53 -2.84 13.69
C ASP A 201 21.84 -2.45 12.38
N ARG A 202 22.56 -1.67 11.56
CA ARG A 202 22.17 -1.40 10.17
C ARG A 202 22.57 -2.58 9.26
N SER A 203 21.74 -2.89 8.27
CA SER A 203 22.02 -3.95 7.30
C SER A 203 21.49 -3.58 5.92
N SER A 204 22.17 -4.02 4.87
CA SER A 204 21.72 -3.91 3.48
C SER A 204 20.74 -5.02 3.13
N LEU A 205 19.99 -4.85 2.02
CA LEU A 205 19.08 -5.90 1.52
C LEU A 205 19.83 -7.21 1.25
N ARG A 206 21.05 -7.12 0.70
CA ARG A 206 21.89 -8.29 0.39
C ARG A 206 22.26 -9.07 1.64
N GLU A 207 22.75 -8.37 2.68
CA GLU A 207 23.10 -9.02 3.96
C GLU A 207 21.87 -9.63 4.64
N MET A 208 20.71 -8.97 4.56
CA MET A 208 19.46 -9.51 5.09
C MET A 208 18.98 -10.76 4.36
N ALA A 209 19.21 -10.84 3.05
CA ALA A 209 18.85 -12.02 2.26
C ALA A 209 19.65 -13.27 2.68
N ASP A 210 20.83 -13.11 3.27
CA ASP A 210 21.67 -14.20 3.77
C ASP A 210 21.31 -14.63 5.21
N TRP A 211 20.30 -14.00 5.84
CA TRP A 211 19.87 -14.39 7.19
C TRP A 211 19.13 -15.73 7.19
N PRO A 212 19.21 -16.51 8.28
CA PRO A 212 18.46 -17.76 8.39
C PRO A 212 16.97 -17.55 8.11
N GLY A 213 16.38 -18.32 7.19
CA GLY A 213 14.96 -18.23 6.85
C GLY A 213 14.56 -17.02 6.01
N PHE A 214 15.52 -16.21 5.55
CA PHE A 214 15.31 -15.11 4.61
C PHE A 214 15.80 -15.48 3.21
N ASP A 215 15.20 -14.79 2.24
CA ASP A 215 15.68 -14.64 0.88
C ASP A 215 15.53 -13.16 0.50
N SER A 216 15.96 -12.78 -0.69
CA SER A 216 15.86 -11.40 -1.18
C SER A 216 14.41 -10.86 -1.15
N SER A 217 13.44 -11.71 -1.49
CA SER A 217 12.04 -11.29 -1.54
C SER A 217 11.47 -11.06 -0.15
N ARG A 218 11.70 -12.00 0.77
CA ARG A 218 11.27 -11.89 2.17
C ARG A 218 11.93 -10.72 2.89
N ALA A 219 13.21 -10.47 2.61
CA ALA A 219 13.92 -9.30 3.13
C ALA A 219 13.29 -8.01 2.60
N ALA A 220 13.02 -7.93 1.29
CA ALA A 220 12.37 -6.76 0.69
C ALA A 220 10.96 -6.52 1.25
N ARG A 221 10.16 -7.58 1.39
CA ARG A 221 8.81 -7.55 2.00
C ARG A 221 8.85 -7.01 3.43
N LEU A 222 9.78 -7.47 4.26
CA LEU A 222 9.95 -6.95 5.62
C LEU A 222 10.33 -5.46 5.61
N LEU A 223 11.27 -5.05 4.75
CA LEU A 223 11.67 -3.65 4.64
C LEU A 223 10.53 -2.74 4.17
N ASN A 224 9.74 -3.18 3.18
CA ASN A 224 8.54 -2.48 2.76
C ASN A 224 7.54 -2.34 3.92
N ALA A 225 7.31 -3.42 4.67
CA ALA A 225 6.41 -3.42 5.81
C ALA A 225 6.86 -2.40 6.88
N LEU A 226 8.15 -2.40 7.24
CA LEU A 226 8.72 -1.45 8.19
C LEU A 226 8.65 -0.01 7.70
N TYR A 227 8.92 0.23 6.41
CA TYR A 227 8.82 1.56 5.80
C TYR A 227 7.40 2.13 5.90
N LEU A 228 6.39 1.32 5.60
CA LEU A 228 4.98 1.72 5.62
C LEU A 228 4.42 1.97 7.04
N GLN A 229 5.12 1.49 8.06
CA GLN A 229 4.84 1.83 9.47
C GLN A 229 5.68 3.00 9.99
N SER A 230 6.42 3.70 9.12
CA SER A 230 7.39 4.74 9.51
C SER A 230 8.45 4.23 10.49
N GLY A 231 8.68 2.91 10.52
CA GLY A 231 9.58 2.21 11.43
C GLY A 231 10.98 1.99 10.86
N LEU A 232 11.28 2.53 9.68
CA LEU A 232 12.52 2.29 8.95
C LEU A 232 13.35 3.56 8.84
N ILE A 233 14.63 3.46 9.19
CA ILE A 233 15.63 4.49 8.93
C ILE A 233 16.53 4.01 7.79
N ILE A 234 16.69 4.89 6.81
CA ILE A 234 17.33 4.62 5.53
C ILE A 234 18.62 5.43 5.48
N SER A 235 19.77 4.76 5.47
CA SER A 235 21.07 5.38 5.32
C SER A 235 21.57 5.16 3.89
N ARG A 236 21.57 6.22 3.08
CA ARG A 236 22.10 6.18 1.72
C ARG A 236 23.61 6.41 1.76
N SER A 237 24.37 5.49 1.19
CA SER A 237 25.80 5.72 0.95
C SER A 237 25.90 6.87 -0.07
N HIS A 238 26.45 8.02 0.32
CA HIS A 238 26.71 9.11 -0.62
C HIS A 238 27.65 8.59 -1.72
N ARG A 239 27.24 8.69 -3.00
CA ARG A 239 28.12 8.35 -4.14
C ARG A 239 29.42 9.19 -4.17
N ASN A 240 29.51 10.26 -3.37
CA ASN A 240 30.72 11.08 -3.23
C ASN A 240 31.74 10.55 -2.20
N ALA A 241 31.47 9.46 -1.48
CA ALA A 241 32.47 8.80 -0.63
C ALA A 241 33.39 7.85 -1.42
N ILE A 242 33.74 8.23 -2.65
CA ILE A 242 34.78 7.61 -3.49
C ILE A 242 35.94 8.61 -3.72
N GLY A 243 35.87 9.83 -3.15
CA GLY A 243 36.91 10.88 -3.28
C GLY A 243 37.91 11.02 -2.13
N GLU A 244 37.66 10.46 -0.94
CA GLU A 244 38.52 10.69 0.24
C GLU A 244 39.66 9.66 0.40
N SER A 245 40.28 9.25 -0.71
CA SER A 245 41.58 8.56 -0.70
C SER A 245 42.60 9.25 -1.60
N TRP A 246 42.54 10.58 -1.72
CA TRP A 246 43.56 11.39 -2.42
C TRP A 246 44.58 12.05 -1.48
N PHE A 247 44.36 12.10 -0.16
CA PHE A 247 45.34 12.63 0.80
C PHE A 247 46.39 11.61 1.28
N GLY A 248 46.38 10.37 0.75
CA GLY A 248 47.37 9.35 1.10
C GLY A 248 48.69 9.40 0.31
N ALA A 249 48.84 10.31 -0.67
CA ALA A 249 49.97 10.30 -1.61
C ALA A 249 50.96 11.47 -1.46
N LEU A 250 51.00 12.13 -0.31
CA LEU A 250 52.08 13.06 0.06
C LEU A 250 52.68 12.63 1.40
N GLY A 251 53.49 11.58 1.34
CA GLY A 251 54.11 11.01 2.53
C GLY A 251 55.04 9.84 2.23
N ARG A 252 56.02 10.06 1.35
CA ARG A 252 57.40 9.52 1.43
C ARG A 252 58.26 10.05 0.30
#